data_AF-A0A969GT09-F1
#
_entry.id   AF-A0A969GT09-F1
#
_cell.length_a   1.000
_cell.length_b   1.000
_cell.length_c   1.000
_cell.angle_alpha   90.00
_cell.angle_beta   90.00
_cell.angle_gamma   90.00
#
_symmetry.space_group_name_H-M   'P 1'
#
loop_
_entity.id
_entity.type
_entity.pdbx_description
1 polymer ?
#
loop_
_entity_poly.entity_id
_entity_poly.type
_entity_poly.pdbx_seq_one_letter_code
_entity_poly.pdbx_strand_id
1 'polypeptide(L)'
;MDDSNTVPYPSPSEPLSSTEQAAVVLQEGLAALQQKDIVRAIAHLELVYQSSASTALRLKAQVGLVKAHHLQGNCQAAIAYCQPLCDNANPPIRAWAVQVMQTLNQRQPTSPDTPPTPTEQPTGLELRYAGRAQKWNALAPINRAESGVMQGATAIALIAILWCIVRTVFGFTNFLGENLSWLQRFCITATRWHGLCWQLGGYIW
;
A
#
# COMPACT_ATOMS: atom_id res chain seq x y z
N MET A 1 3.12 -45.46 37.79
CA MET A 1 3.48 -45.77 36.40
C MET A 1 2.39 -45.23 35.53
N ASP A 2 2.66 -44.02 35.07
CA ASP A 2 1.92 -43.20 34.13
C ASP A 2 1.73 -43.90 32.79
N ASP A 3 0.61 -43.60 32.13
CA ASP A 3 0.55 -43.38 30.67
C ASP A 3 -0.79 -42.67 30.33
N SER A 4 -0.94 -41.44 30.84
CA SER A 4 -1.94 -40.47 30.33
C SER A 4 -1.23 -39.52 29.38
N ASN A 5 -1.02 -39.95 28.14
CA ASN A 5 -0.54 -39.08 27.07
C ASN A 5 -1.68 -38.82 26.08
N THR A 6 -2.70 -38.08 26.54
CA THR A 6 -3.68 -37.47 25.64
C THR A 6 -3.05 -36.20 25.09
N VAL A 7 -2.40 -36.33 23.93
CA VAL A 7 -1.91 -35.19 23.16
C VAL A 7 -3.14 -34.36 22.76
N PRO A 8 -3.23 -33.06 23.11
CA PRO A 8 -4.32 -32.21 22.64
C PRO A 8 -4.16 -32.07 21.13
N TYR A 9 -5.02 -32.74 20.36
CA TYR A 9 -5.19 -32.42 18.95
C TYR A 9 -5.66 -30.97 18.86
N PRO A 10 -4.98 -30.07 18.12
CA PRO A 10 -5.52 -28.77 17.83
C PRO A 10 -6.76 -28.97 16.95
N SER A 11 -7.93 -28.68 17.51
CA SER A 11 -9.21 -28.71 16.80
C SER A 11 -9.16 -27.72 15.61
N PRO A 12 -9.31 -28.18 14.36
CA PRO A 12 -9.37 -27.31 13.19
C PRO A 12 -10.83 -27.08 12.79
N SER A 13 -11.55 -26.21 13.52
CA SER A 13 -12.91 -25.82 13.15
C SER A 13 -13.40 -24.56 13.87
N GLU A 14 -12.84 -23.40 13.51
CA GLU A 14 -13.46 -22.06 13.60
C GLU A 14 -12.95 -21.20 12.40
N PRO A 15 -13.72 -20.22 11.89
CA PRO A 15 -13.98 -20.06 10.46
C PRO A 15 -12.88 -19.33 9.70
N LEU A 16 -12.14 -20.06 8.87
CA LEU A 16 -11.21 -19.50 7.88
C LEU A 16 -11.89 -18.63 6.82
N SER A 17 -13.23 -18.70 6.67
CA SER A 17 -13.94 -17.94 5.65
C SER A 17 -13.94 -16.43 5.93
N SER A 18 -14.52 -15.97 7.04
CA SER A 18 -14.82 -14.53 7.20
C SER A 18 -13.59 -13.60 7.18
N THR A 19 -12.46 -14.05 7.74
CA THR A 19 -11.20 -13.29 7.73
C THR A 19 -10.58 -13.25 6.32
N GLU A 20 -10.68 -14.33 5.55
CA GLU A 20 -10.19 -14.39 4.18
C GLU A 20 -11.04 -13.52 3.24
N GLN A 21 -12.37 -13.56 3.38
CA GLN A 21 -13.24 -12.64 2.64
C GLN A 21 -12.94 -11.17 2.98
N ALA A 22 -12.75 -10.83 4.26
CA ALA A 22 -12.37 -9.48 4.66
C ALA A 22 -11.01 -9.05 4.09
N ALA A 23 -10.06 -9.97 3.94
CA ALA A 23 -8.77 -9.69 3.31
C ALA A 23 -8.90 -9.41 1.81
N VAL A 24 -9.76 -10.14 1.10
CA VAL A 24 -10.05 -9.89 -0.33
C VAL A 24 -10.69 -8.51 -0.51
N VAL A 25 -11.73 -8.19 0.27
CA VAL A 25 -12.40 -6.87 0.20
C VAL A 25 -11.42 -5.74 0.55
N LEU A 26 -10.52 -5.96 1.51
CA LEU A 26 -9.46 -4.99 1.84
C LEU A 26 -8.55 -4.74 0.62
N GLN A 27 -8.15 -5.80 -0.07
CA GLN A 27 -7.32 -5.69 -1.26
C GLN A 27 -8.03 -4.94 -2.38
N GLU A 28 -9.33 -5.19 -2.59
CA GLU A 28 -10.16 -4.45 -3.55
C GLU A 28 -10.24 -2.96 -3.20
N GLY A 29 -10.48 -2.62 -1.93
CA GLY A 29 -10.49 -1.23 -1.45
C GLY A 29 -9.15 -0.51 -1.67
N LEU A 30 -8.04 -1.21 -1.44
CA LEU A 30 -6.70 -0.67 -1.70
C LEU A 30 -6.41 -0.51 -3.19
N ALA A 31 -6.89 -1.41 -4.05
CA ALA A 31 -6.78 -1.28 -5.50
C ALA A 31 -7.62 -0.08 -6.01
N ALA A 32 -8.82 0.13 -5.47
CA ALA A 32 -9.65 1.28 -5.79
C ALA A 32 -8.96 2.61 -5.43
N LEU A 33 -8.24 2.67 -4.29
CA LEU A 33 -7.42 3.84 -3.94
C LEU A 33 -6.32 4.12 -4.97
N GLN A 34 -5.69 3.08 -5.51
CA GLN A 34 -4.66 3.25 -6.55
C GLN A 34 -5.26 3.77 -7.85
N GLN A 35 -6.49 3.36 -8.18
CA GLN A 35 -7.24 3.83 -9.34
C GLN A 35 -7.86 5.22 -9.14
N LYS A 36 -7.69 5.83 -7.95
CA LYS A 36 -8.36 7.08 -7.53
C LYS A 36 -9.89 6.99 -7.52
N ASP A 37 -10.45 5.79 -7.46
CA ASP A 37 -11.88 5.59 -7.21
C ASP A 37 -12.13 5.67 -5.69
N ILE A 38 -12.17 6.90 -5.19
CA ILE A 38 -12.22 7.17 -3.75
C ILE A 38 -13.53 6.68 -3.13
N VAL A 39 -14.64 6.78 -3.88
CA VAL A 39 -15.97 6.38 -3.38
C VAL A 39 -16.04 4.88 -3.15
N ARG A 40 -15.62 4.07 -4.15
CA ARG A 40 -15.56 2.61 -3.98
C ARG A 40 -14.56 2.20 -2.91
N ALA A 41 -13.40 2.86 -2.87
CA ALA A 41 -12.40 2.59 -1.86
C ALA A 41 -12.94 2.74 -0.43
N ILE A 42 -13.63 3.85 -0.13
CA ILE A 42 -14.22 4.09 1.18
C ILE A 42 -15.23 2.99 1.52
N ALA A 43 -16.12 2.65 0.59
CA ALA A 43 -17.14 1.62 0.81
C ALA A 43 -16.53 0.25 1.18
N HIS A 44 -15.52 -0.20 0.43
CA HIS A 44 -14.84 -1.48 0.72
C HIS A 44 -14.04 -1.42 2.03
N LEU A 45 -13.34 -0.32 2.30
CA LEU A 45 -12.53 -0.19 3.52
C LEU A 45 -13.39 -0.07 4.79
N GLU A 46 -14.51 0.62 4.72
CA GLU A 46 -15.44 0.75 5.83
C GLU A 46 -16.14 -0.58 6.14
N LEU A 47 -16.51 -1.33 5.10
CA LEU A 47 -17.02 -2.69 5.26
C LEU A 47 -16.03 -3.58 6.02
N VAL A 48 -14.74 -3.54 5.65
CA VAL A 48 -13.69 -4.29 6.36
C VAL A 48 -13.51 -3.79 7.79
N TYR A 49 -13.52 -2.48 8.01
CA TYR A 49 -13.37 -1.89 9.34
C TYR A 49 -14.47 -2.35 10.32
N GLN A 50 -15.72 -2.45 9.84
CA GLN A 50 -16.86 -2.86 10.65
C GLN A 50 -16.98 -4.38 10.80
N SER A 51 -16.68 -5.16 9.76
CA SER A 51 -16.91 -6.61 9.73
C SER A 51 -15.72 -7.45 10.21
N SER A 52 -14.51 -6.88 10.26
CA SER A 52 -13.31 -7.67 10.55
C SER A 52 -13.10 -7.89 12.05
N ALA A 53 -13.07 -9.15 12.49
CA ALA A 53 -12.60 -9.52 13.83
C ALA A 53 -11.09 -9.25 14.01
N SER A 54 -10.31 -9.38 12.93
CA SER A 54 -8.86 -9.17 12.95
C SER A 54 -8.49 -7.71 13.18
N THR A 55 -7.79 -7.44 14.28
CA THR A 55 -7.23 -6.12 14.61
C THR A 55 -6.28 -5.63 13.51
N ALA A 56 -5.52 -6.52 12.87
CA ALA A 56 -4.58 -6.13 11.82
C ALA A 56 -5.30 -5.68 10.54
N LEU A 57 -6.39 -6.36 10.15
CA LEU A 57 -7.18 -5.95 8.98
C LEU A 57 -7.91 -4.63 9.24
N ARG A 58 -8.52 -4.47 10.42
CA ARG A 58 -9.15 -3.20 10.83
C ARG A 58 -8.15 -2.04 10.82
N LEU A 59 -6.94 -2.27 11.32
CA LEU A 59 -5.90 -1.25 11.34
C LEU A 59 -5.47 -0.82 9.93
N LYS A 60 -5.29 -1.78 9.02
CA LYS A 60 -4.98 -1.49 7.60
C LYS A 60 -6.14 -0.75 6.92
N ALA A 61 -7.37 -1.18 7.17
CA ALA A 61 -8.57 -0.52 6.63
C ALA A 61 -8.66 0.93 7.11
N GLN A 62 -8.42 1.17 8.40
CA GLN A 62 -8.46 2.50 9.01
C GLN A 62 -7.39 3.44 8.43
N VAL A 63 -6.16 2.96 8.24
CA VAL A 63 -5.10 3.72 7.55
C VAL A 63 -5.53 4.06 6.11
N GLY A 64 -6.16 3.11 5.42
CA GLY A 64 -6.75 3.31 4.11
C GLY A 64 -7.85 4.38 4.10
N LEU A 65 -8.77 4.36 5.08
CA LEU A 65 -9.86 5.32 5.21
C LEU A 65 -9.35 6.75 5.44
N VAL A 66 -8.35 6.92 6.31
CA VAL A 66 -7.71 8.24 6.52
C VAL A 66 -7.16 8.77 5.19
N LYS A 67 -6.46 7.92 4.42
CA LYS A 67 -5.93 8.30 3.10
C LYS A 67 -7.04 8.62 2.10
N ALA A 68 -8.12 7.85 2.09
CA ALA A 68 -9.27 8.04 1.20
C ALA A 68 -9.97 9.38 1.46
N HIS A 69 -10.30 9.67 2.72
CA HIS A 69 -10.93 10.93 3.13
C HIS A 69 -10.02 12.13 2.91
N HIS A 70 -8.71 11.96 3.10
CA HIS A 70 -7.71 12.98 2.76
C HIS A 70 -7.73 13.31 1.27
N LEU A 71 -7.77 12.29 0.39
CA LEU A 71 -7.86 12.49 -1.06
C LEU A 71 -9.18 13.12 -1.49
N GLN A 72 -10.28 12.82 -0.80
CA GLN A 72 -11.59 13.44 -1.03
C GLN A 72 -11.65 14.90 -0.57
N GLY A 73 -10.71 15.34 0.29
CA GLY A 73 -10.73 16.67 0.90
C GLY A 73 -11.56 16.77 2.19
N ASN A 74 -12.14 15.67 2.65
CA ASN A 74 -12.88 15.61 3.92
C ASN A 74 -11.89 15.46 5.10
N CYS A 75 -11.21 16.56 5.44
CA CYS A 75 -10.18 16.56 6.48
C CYS A 75 -10.75 16.22 7.86
N GLN A 76 -12.01 16.58 8.15
CA GLN A 76 -12.64 16.32 9.44
C GLN A 76 -12.88 14.81 9.68
N ALA A 77 -13.41 14.10 8.67
CA ALA A 77 -13.56 12.64 8.75
C ALA A 77 -12.20 11.95 8.86
N ALA A 78 -11.19 12.43 8.12
CA ALA A 78 -9.83 11.88 8.19
C ALA A 78 -9.22 12.04 9.60
N ILE A 79 -9.41 13.18 10.26
CA ILE A 79 -8.93 13.42 11.63
C ILE A 79 -9.60 12.46 12.62
N ALA A 80 -10.92 12.25 12.51
CA ALA A 80 -11.65 11.33 13.39
C ALA A 80 -11.11 9.91 13.32
N TYR A 81 -10.82 9.40 12.11
CA TYR A 81 -10.19 8.09 11.95
C TYR A 81 -8.71 8.05 12.37
N CYS A 82 -8.02 9.19 12.32
CA CYS A 82 -6.60 9.29 12.65
C CYS A 82 -6.33 9.40 14.16
N GLN A 83 -7.22 10.02 14.93
CA GLN A 83 -7.08 10.19 16.38
C GLN A 83 -6.77 8.86 17.12
N PRO A 84 -7.57 7.79 17.00
CA PRO A 84 -7.28 6.51 17.65
C PRO A 84 -5.99 5.82 17.15
N LEU A 85 -5.43 6.22 16.01
CA LEU A 85 -4.16 5.68 15.52
C LEU A 85 -2.95 6.29 16.25
N CYS A 86 -3.10 7.47 16.84
CA CYS A 86 -2.06 8.10 17.66
C CYS A 86 -1.82 7.36 18.98
N ASP A 87 -2.86 6.70 19.51
CA ASP A 87 -2.78 5.93 20.76
C ASP A 87 -2.43 4.45 20.51
N ASN A 88 -2.19 4.06 19.26
CA ASN A 88 -1.92 2.67 18.91
C ASN A 88 -0.53 2.22 19.42
N ALA A 89 -0.44 0.96 19.86
CA ALA A 89 0.80 0.35 20.36
C ALA A 89 1.92 0.27 19.31
N ASN A 90 1.59 0.34 18.02
CA ASN A 90 2.54 0.21 16.92
C ASN A 90 3.29 1.54 16.63
N PRO A 91 4.59 1.67 16.95
CA PRO A 91 5.33 2.93 16.84
C PRO A 91 5.32 3.60 15.45
N PRO A 92 5.54 2.90 14.32
CA PRO A 92 5.46 3.51 12.99
C PRO A 92 4.09 4.04 12.64
N ILE A 93 3.00 3.37 13.05
CA ILE A 93 1.64 3.83 12.75
C ILE A 93 1.31 5.09 13.55
N ARG A 94 1.75 5.15 14.82
CA ARG A 94 1.63 6.36 15.63
C ARG A 94 2.39 7.54 15.02
N ALA A 95 3.65 7.34 14.62
CA ALA A 95 4.45 8.39 14.00
C ALA A 95 3.80 8.90 12.70
N TRP A 96 3.31 7.97 11.87
CA TRP A 96 2.57 8.29 10.66
C TRP A 96 1.28 9.07 10.96
N ALA A 97 0.49 8.65 11.95
CA ALA A 97 -0.77 9.30 12.33
C ALA A 97 -0.56 10.75 12.79
N VAL A 98 0.47 10.99 13.63
CA VAL A 98 0.82 12.34 14.07
C VAL A 98 1.19 13.24 12.89
N GLN A 99 1.99 12.75 11.95
CA GLN A 99 2.37 13.52 10.75
C GLN A 99 1.17 13.83 9.86
N VAL A 100 0.25 12.87 9.70
CA VAL A 100 -0.97 13.05 8.91
C VAL A 100 -1.89 14.08 9.58
N MET A 101 -2.07 14.03 10.91
CA MET A 101 -2.87 15.04 11.64
C MET A 101 -2.33 16.47 11.43
N GLN A 102 -1.02 16.67 11.49
CA GLN A 102 -0.42 17.99 11.23
C GLN A 102 -0.74 18.48 9.82
N THR A 103 -0.66 17.58 8.84
CA THR A 103 -0.96 17.89 7.43
C THR A 103 -2.45 18.22 7.23
N LEU A 104 -3.33 17.49 7.90
CA LEU A 104 -4.78 17.71 7.82
C LEU A 104 -5.18 19.04 8.49
N ASN A 105 -4.62 19.37 9.65
CA ASN A 105 -4.89 20.63 10.35
C ASN A 105 -4.40 21.86 9.57
N GLN A 106 -3.25 21.78 8.88
CA GLN A 106 -2.75 22.86 8.03
C GLN A 106 -3.63 23.14 6.80
N ARG A 107 -4.40 22.15 6.36
CA ARG A 107 -5.31 22.27 5.21
C ARG A 107 -6.72 22.71 5.60
N GLN A 108 -7.04 22.74 6.89
CA GLN A 108 -8.27 23.37 7.33
C GLN A 108 -8.12 24.87 7.05
N PRO A 109 -9.03 25.47 6.27
CA PRO A 109 -9.11 26.93 6.24
C PRO A 109 -9.33 27.36 7.69
N THR A 110 -8.41 28.15 8.25
CA THR A 110 -8.70 28.96 9.43
C THR A 110 -9.98 29.69 9.10
N SER A 111 -11.09 29.27 9.71
CA SER A 111 -12.34 30.02 9.60
C SER A 111 -12.03 31.44 10.06
N PRO A 112 -12.23 32.46 9.22
CA PRO A 112 -12.23 33.83 9.70
C PRO A 112 -13.52 34.03 10.49
N ASP A 113 -13.39 34.72 11.62
CA ASP A 113 -14.46 35.26 12.45
C ASP A 113 -15.36 34.27 13.21
N THR A 114 -14.93 33.95 14.43
CA THR A 114 -15.84 34.03 15.57
C THR A 114 -15.29 35.12 16.50
N PRO A 115 -15.94 36.30 16.62
CA PRO A 115 -15.53 37.30 17.59
C PRO A 115 -15.88 36.79 19.01
N PRO A 116 -14.91 36.67 19.93
CA PRO A 116 -15.26 36.69 21.34
C PRO A 116 -15.64 38.13 21.71
N THR A 117 -16.93 38.38 21.88
CA THR A 117 -17.43 39.62 22.48
C THR A 117 -16.77 39.81 23.87
N PRO A 118 -16.37 41.05 24.22
CA PRO A 118 -15.42 41.35 25.29
C PRO A 118 -16.10 41.73 26.60
N THR A 119 -15.67 41.14 27.72
CA THR A 119 -15.76 41.64 29.12
C THR A 119 -14.92 40.61 29.90
N GLU A 120 -13.76 40.89 30.49
CA GLU A 120 -13.40 41.96 31.42
C GLU A 120 -11.85 41.99 31.49
N GLN A 121 -11.24 43.16 31.34
CA GLN A 121 -9.86 43.41 31.79
C GLN A 121 -9.85 43.44 33.32
N PRO A 122 -8.75 42.98 33.93
CA PRO A 122 -8.02 43.96 34.73
C PRO A 122 -6.57 44.04 34.25
N THR A 123 -6.28 45.22 33.72
CA THR A 123 -5.13 46.04 34.07
C THR A 123 -3.82 45.33 34.37
N GLY A 124 -2.88 45.50 33.44
CA GLY A 124 -1.47 45.59 33.78
C GLY A 124 -0.61 44.50 33.17
N LEU A 125 -0.21 44.70 31.92
CA LEU A 125 1.18 44.52 31.47
C LEU A 125 1.30 45.03 30.03
N GLU A 126 1.52 46.34 29.94
CA GLU A 126 2.65 46.89 29.19
C GLU A 126 3.02 46.22 27.85
N LEU A 127 2.20 46.39 26.81
CA LEU A 127 2.66 46.30 25.42
C LEU A 127 2.99 47.69 24.87
N ARG A 128 3.83 48.43 25.60
CA ARG A 128 4.50 49.65 25.12
C ARG A 128 5.91 49.33 24.61
N TYR A 129 6.02 48.37 23.70
CA TYR A 129 7.24 48.13 22.91
C TYR A 129 6.90 47.72 21.47
N ALA A 130 6.09 48.53 20.77
CA ALA A 130 6.00 48.50 19.31
C ALA A 130 6.96 49.55 18.74
N GLY A 131 8.26 49.21 18.71
CA GLY A 131 9.31 50.14 18.32
C GLY A 131 10.63 49.50 17.94
N ARG A 132 10.64 48.35 17.25
CA ARG A 132 11.80 47.91 16.44
C ARG A 132 11.49 46.69 15.55
N ALA A 133 11.17 46.94 14.28
CA ALA A 133 11.37 45.99 13.19
C ALA A 133 11.49 46.75 11.86
N GLN A 134 12.46 47.68 11.75
CA GLN A 134 12.69 48.48 10.54
C GLN A 134 13.71 47.89 9.56
N LYS A 135 14.05 46.60 9.68
CA LYS A 135 14.93 45.95 8.70
C LYS A 135 14.58 44.49 8.51
N TRP A 136 13.54 44.24 7.72
CA TRP A 136 13.33 42.94 7.10
C TRP A 136 14.35 42.81 5.97
N ASN A 137 15.49 42.16 6.24
CA ASN A 137 16.29 41.63 5.14
C ASN A 137 15.46 40.53 4.49
N ALA A 138 15.01 40.75 3.25
CA ALA A 138 14.38 39.69 2.46
C ALA A 138 15.35 38.51 2.38
N LEU A 139 14.96 37.37 2.95
CA LEU A 139 15.69 36.13 2.80
C LEU A 139 15.75 35.82 1.29
N ALA A 140 16.95 35.53 0.79
CA ALA A 140 17.15 35.19 -0.62
C ALA A 140 16.15 34.09 -1.03
N PRO A 141 15.47 34.22 -2.19
CA PRO A 141 14.57 33.17 -2.66
C PRO A 141 15.38 31.89 -2.84
N ILE A 142 15.11 30.90 -2.00
CA ILE A 142 15.65 29.55 -2.18
C ILE A 142 15.02 29.03 -3.49
N ASN A 143 15.83 28.95 -4.54
CA ASN A 143 15.47 28.33 -5.81
C ASN A 143 15.23 26.84 -5.57
N ARG A 144 13.98 26.51 -5.24
CA ARG A 144 13.45 25.15 -5.05
C ARG A 144 13.30 24.40 -6.39
N ALA A 145 14.23 24.63 -7.31
CA ALA A 145 14.26 24.06 -8.65
C ALA A 145 15.27 22.90 -8.77
N GLU A 146 16.11 22.66 -7.76
CA GLU A 146 17.17 21.64 -7.88
C GLU A 146 16.80 20.24 -7.37
N SER A 147 15.65 20.06 -6.70
CA SER A 147 15.28 18.73 -6.17
C SER A 147 14.49 17.84 -7.14
N GLY A 148 14.13 18.33 -8.34
CA GLY A 148 13.34 17.56 -9.32
C GLY A 148 14.15 16.66 -10.25
N VAL A 149 15.44 16.98 -10.48
CA VAL A 149 16.24 16.32 -11.53
C VAL A 149 16.73 14.93 -11.08
N MET A 150 16.96 14.73 -9.78
CA MET A 150 17.56 13.48 -9.28
C MET A 150 16.56 12.32 -9.20
N GLN A 151 15.27 12.58 -8.97
CA GLN A 151 14.25 11.53 -8.92
C GLN A 151 13.82 11.02 -10.32
N GLY A 152 13.83 11.90 -11.32
CA GLY A 152 13.47 11.53 -12.69
C GLY A 152 14.45 10.52 -13.30
N ALA A 153 15.75 10.69 -13.06
CA ALA A 153 16.79 9.81 -13.60
C ALA A 153 16.67 8.37 -13.08
N THR A 154 16.35 8.20 -11.78
CA THR A 154 16.16 6.86 -11.19
C THR A 154 14.96 6.14 -11.77
N ALA A 155 13.84 6.84 -11.97
CA ALA A 155 12.63 6.23 -12.56
C ALA A 155 12.89 5.77 -14.01
N ILE A 156 13.55 6.59 -14.82
CA ILE A 156 13.91 6.24 -16.20
C ILE A 156 14.84 5.02 -16.22
N ALA A 157 15.84 4.97 -15.34
CA ALA A 157 16.75 3.83 -15.24
C ALA A 157 16.02 2.53 -14.86
N LEU A 158 15.10 2.57 -13.89
CA LEU A 158 14.31 1.40 -13.49
C LEU A 158 13.41 0.90 -14.63
N ILE A 159 12.78 1.81 -15.38
CA ILE A 159 11.95 1.46 -16.53
C ILE A 159 12.81 0.82 -17.62
N ALA A 160 13.99 1.37 -17.92
CA ALA A 160 14.91 0.80 -18.90
C ALA A 160 15.41 -0.60 -18.49
N ILE A 161 15.74 -0.80 -17.21
CA ILE A 161 16.13 -2.12 -16.67
C ILE A 161 14.97 -3.10 -16.77
N LEU A 162 13.75 -2.71 -16.39
CA LEU A 162 12.58 -3.56 -16.48
C LEU A 162 12.30 -3.98 -17.94
N TRP A 163 12.37 -3.04 -18.88
CA TRP A 163 12.24 -3.34 -20.32
C TRP A 163 13.36 -4.24 -20.83
N CYS A 164 14.59 -4.07 -20.34
CA CYS A 164 15.70 -4.94 -20.66
C CYS A 164 15.44 -6.38 -20.17
N ILE A 165 14.97 -6.55 -18.93
CA ILE A 165 14.63 -7.87 -18.36
C ILE A 165 13.49 -8.52 -19.14
N VAL A 166 12.41 -7.78 -19.47
CA VAL A 166 11.30 -8.34 -20.25
C VAL A 166 11.79 -8.77 -21.63
N ARG A 167 12.62 -7.97 -22.30
CA ARG A 167 13.17 -8.30 -23.62
C ARG A 167 14.13 -9.48 -23.57
N THR A 168 14.98 -9.60 -22.56
CA THR A 168 15.89 -10.74 -22.42
C THR A 168 15.13 -12.01 -22.06
N VAL A 169 14.15 -11.96 -21.16
CA VAL A 169 13.30 -13.12 -20.82
C VAL A 169 12.46 -13.54 -22.02
N PHE A 170 11.86 -12.60 -22.76
CA PHE A 170 11.10 -12.91 -23.96
C PHE A 170 11.99 -13.46 -25.09
N GLY A 171 13.18 -12.89 -25.30
CA GLY A 171 14.15 -13.43 -26.25
C GLY A 171 14.67 -14.81 -25.83
N PHE A 172 14.92 -15.02 -24.55
CA PHE A 172 15.42 -16.26 -23.99
C PHE A 172 14.36 -17.36 -23.99
N THR A 173 13.09 -17.03 -23.70
CA THR A 173 11.97 -17.98 -23.83
C THR A 173 11.73 -18.35 -25.29
N ASN A 174 11.84 -17.41 -26.24
CA ASN A 174 11.83 -17.73 -27.67
C ASN A 174 13.03 -18.61 -28.07
N PHE A 175 14.23 -18.33 -27.57
CA PHE A 175 15.43 -19.12 -27.83
C PHE A 175 15.37 -20.53 -27.21
N LEU A 176 14.85 -20.66 -25.99
CA LEU A 176 14.61 -21.94 -25.34
C LEU A 176 13.48 -22.71 -26.03
N GLY A 177 12.45 -22.04 -26.53
CA GLY A 177 11.37 -22.64 -27.31
C GLY A 177 11.90 -23.26 -28.61
N GLU A 178 12.78 -22.56 -29.33
CA GLU A 178 13.44 -23.11 -30.51
C GLU A 178 14.38 -24.28 -30.16
N ASN A 179 15.12 -24.22 -29.04
CA ASN A 179 15.97 -25.33 -28.58
C ASN A 179 15.16 -26.56 -28.12
N LEU A 180 14.00 -26.38 -27.47
CA LEU A 180 13.11 -27.49 -27.09
C LEU A 180 12.45 -28.14 -28.31
N SER A 181 12.19 -27.38 -29.38
CA SER A 181 11.63 -27.92 -30.62
C SER A 181 12.56 -28.96 -31.28
N TRP A 182 13.89 -28.79 -31.12
CA TRP A 182 14.90 -29.73 -31.60
C TRP A 182 14.82 -31.06 -30.85
N LEU A 183 14.62 -31.02 -29.52
CA LEU A 183 14.45 -32.21 -28.68
C LEU A 183 13.12 -32.93 -28.95
N GLN A 184 12.01 -32.21 -29.15
CA GLN A 184 10.75 -32.85 -29.53
C GLN A 184 10.85 -33.55 -30.90
N ARG A 185 11.53 -32.93 -31.88
CA ARG A 185 11.78 -33.57 -33.17
C ARG A 185 12.65 -34.82 -33.05
N PHE A 186 13.66 -34.82 -32.18
CA PHE A 186 14.50 -36.01 -31.92
C PHE A 186 13.75 -37.13 -31.18
N CYS A 187 12.90 -36.81 -30.20
CA CYS A 187 12.12 -37.83 -29.49
C CYS A 187 11.05 -38.49 -30.38
N ILE A 188 10.40 -37.72 -31.26
CA ILE A 188 9.36 -38.24 -32.18
C ILE A 188 9.99 -39.12 -33.27
N THR A 189 11.18 -38.79 -33.76
CA THR A 189 11.87 -39.66 -34.72
C THR A 189 12.36 -40.94 -34.04
N ALA A 190 12.94 -40.87 -32.84
CA ALA A 190 13.40 -42.05 -32.10
C ALA A 190 12.27 -43.06 -31.80
N THR A 191 11.07 -42.59 -31.46
CA THR A 191 9.90 -43.46 -31.21
C THR A 191 9.34 -44.09 -32.50
N ARG A 192 9.39 -43.39 -33.65
CA ARG A 192 9.03 -44.00 -34.95
C ARG A 192 9.99 -45.11 -35.38
N TRP A 193 11.29 -44.97 -35.13
CA TRP A 193 12.27 -46.02 -35.44
C TRP A 193 12.09 -47.27 -34.55
N HIS A 194 11.76 -47.08 -33.27
CA HIS A 194 11.49 -48.21 -32.37
C HIS A 194 10.23 -48.99 -32.77
N GLY A 195 9.18 -48.31 -33.24
CA GLY A 195 7.97 -48.96 -33.76
C GLY A 195 8.19 -49.74 -35.06
N LEU A 196 9.02 -49.23 -35.98
CA LEU A 196 9.39 -49.90 -37.23
C LEU A 196 10.25 -51.15 -36.99
N CYS A 197 11.14 -51.15 -35.98
CA CYS A 197 11.90 -52.34 -35.59
C CYS A 197 11.01 -53.44 -34.98
N TRP A 198 9.97 -53.07 -34.24
CA TRP A 198 9.06 -54.06 -33.63
C TRP A 198 8.16 -54.75 -34.67
N GLN A 199 7.83 -54.07 -35.77
CA GLN A 199 6.93 -54.59 -36.80
C GLN A 199 7.64 -55.47 -37.85
N LEU A 200 8.96 -55.36 -37.98
CA LEU A 200 9.78 -56.24 -38.85
C LEU A 200 10.39 -57.44 -38.10
N GLY A 201 10.42 -57.43 -36.77
CA GLY A 201 10.98 -58.52 -35.95
C GLY A 201 10.02 -59.67 -35.60
N GLY A 202 8.72 -59.55 -35.92
CA GLY A 202 7.69 -60.53 -35.53
C GLY A 202 7.40 -61.65 -36.52
N TYR A 203 8.20 -61.81 -37.59
CA TYR A 203 7.94 -62.78 -38.67
C TYR A 203 9.01 -63.87 -38.84
N ILE A 204 9.91 -64.05 -37.86
CA ILE A 204 10.89 -65.14 -37.87
C ILE A 204 11.01 -65.71 -36.45
N TRP A 205 10.35 -66.87 -36.27
CA TRP A 205 10.27 -67.79 -35.11
C TRP A 205 9.14 -67.58 -34.11
#